data_AF-A0A6P2ZA75-F1
#
_entry.id   AF-A0A6P2ZA75-F1
#
_cell.length_a   1.000
_cell.length_b   1.000
_cell.length_c   1.000
_cell.angle_alpha   90.00
_cell.angle_beta   90.00
_cell.angle_gamma   90.00
#
_symmetry.space_group_name_H-M   'P 1'
#
loop_
_entity.id
_entity.type
_entity.pdbx_description
1 polymer ?
#
loop_
_entity_poly.entity_id
_entity_poly.type
_entity_poly.pdbx_seq_one_letter_code
_entity_poly.pdbx_strand_id
1 'polypeptide(L)' 'MDQPDNWMFSEWLPASGMVPADFPMFEQYLNDPRSTPPAQLQTRICMPLK' A
#
# COMPACT_ATOMS: atom_id res chain seq x y z
N MET A 1 4.71 -1.54 15.83
CA MET A 1 4.11 -2.26 14.68
C MET A 1 3.68 -1.16 13.74
N ASP A 2 4.64 -0.68 12.96
CA ASP A 2 4.51 0.54 12.17
C ASP A 2 4.44 0.11 10.70
N GLN A 3 3.33 -0.50 10.33
CA GLN A 3 3.07 -0.84 8.94
C GLN A 3 2.52 0.40 8.21
N PRO A 4 3.02 0.72 7.01
CA PRO A 4 2.64 1.92 6.25
C PRO A 4 1.13 2.02 5.95
N ASP A 5 0.40 0.90 5.99
CA ASP A 5 -1.06 0.88 5.85
C ASP A 5 -1.77 1.75 6.89
N ASN A 6 -1.28 1.77 8.12
CA ASN A 6 -1.94 2.52 9.19
C ASN A 6 -1.95 4.02 8.91
N TRP A 7 -0.85 4.57 8.38
CA TRP A 7 -0.77 5.96 7.97
C TRP A 7 -1.72 6.24 6.78
N MET A 8 -1.76 5.32 5.81
CA MET A 8 -2.61 5.45 4.62
C MET A 8 -4.09 5.56 5.00
N PHE A 9 -4.57 4.75 5.96
CA PHE A 9 -5.97 4.79 6.41
C PHE A 9 -6.29 5.87 7.44
N SER A 10 -5.34 6.21 8.31
CA SER A 10 -5.60 7.14 9.42
C SER A 10 -5.41 8.60 9.03
N GLU A 11 -4.50 8.89 8.09
CA GLU A 11 -4.14 10.26 7.72
C GLU A 11 -4.44 10.55 6.26
N TRP A 12 -3.85 9.79 5.34
CA TRP A 12 -3.93 10.12 3.91
C TRP A 12 -5.36 9.98 3.36
N LEU A 13 -6.03 8.85 3.60
CA LEU A 13 -7.35 8.58 3.04
C LEU A 13 -8.39 9.62 3.51
N PRO A 14 -8.54 9.92 4.82
CA PRO A 14 -9.45 10.96 5.28
C PRO A 14 -9.14 12.35 4.70
N ALA A 15 -7.85 12.70 4.60
CA ALA A 15 -7.42 13.99 4.04
C ALA A 15 -7.61 14.10 2.51
N SER A 16 -7.59 12.96 1.81
CA SER A 16 -7.69 12.92 0.34
C SER A 16 -9.10 13.23 -0.19
N GLY A 17 -10.14 13.04 0.63
CA GLY A 17 -11.53 13.13 0.20
C GLY A 17 -11.97 12.01 -0.76
N MET A 18 -11.11 11.02 -1.01
CA MET A 18 -11.39 9.89 -1.90
C MET A 18 -12.18 8.80 -1.17
N VAL A 19 -12.94 8.03 -1.94
CA VAL A 19 -13.71 6.88 -1.43
C VAL A 19 -13.11 5.59 -1.97
N PRO A 20 -12.75 4.63 -1.11
CA PRO A 20 -12.28 3.32 -1.55
C PRO A 20 -13.34 2.60 -2.41
N ALA A 21 -12.91 1.95 -3.48
CA ALA A 21 -13.78 1.11 -4.27
C ALA A 21 -14.13 -0.19 -3.52
N ASP A 22 -15.16 -0.88 -4.00
CA ASP A 22 -15.51 -2.23 -3.54
C ASP A 22 -14.59 -3.27 -4.20
N PHE A 23 -13.28 -3.12 -3.98
CA PHE A 23 -12.25 -4.02 -4.49
C PHE A 23 -11.10 -4.09 -3.46
N PRO A 24 -10.52 -5.29 -3.21
CA PRO A 24 -9.46 -5.43 -2.22
C PRO A 24 -8.21 -4.62 -2.59
N MET A 25 -7.54 -4.08 -1.58
CA MET A 25 -6.19 -3.57 -1.76
C MET A 25 -5.23 -4.71 -2.10
N PHE A 26 -4.15 -4.38 -2.79
CA PHE A 26 -3.11 -5.34 -3.12
C PHE A 26 -1.74 -4.68 -3.10
N GLU A 27 -0.73 -5.52 -2.93
CA GLU A 27 0.66 -5.15 -2.98
C GLU A 27 1.28 -5.59 -4.30
N GLN A 28 2.02 -4.69 -4.93
CA GLN A 28 2.82 -4.99 -6.11
C GLN A 28 4.30 -4.91 -5.74
N TYR A 29 5.00 -6.06 -5.82
CA TYR A 29 6.45 -6.07 -5.73
C TYR A 29 7.06 -5.42 -6.97
N LEU A 30 7.87 -4.39 -6.75
CA LEU A 30 8.58 -3.67 -7.82
C LEU A 30 9.90 -4.35 -8.19
N ASN A 31 10.39 -5.25 -7.35
CA ASN A 31 11.56 -6.08 -7.54
C ASN A 31 11.26 -7.54 -7.16
N ASP A 32 12.10 -8.47 -7.62
CA ASP A 32 11.86 -9.90 -7.38
C ASP A 32 12.09 -10.25 -5.90
N PRO A 33 11.04 -10.66 -5.16
CA PRO A 33 11.13 -10.96 -3.74
C PRO A 33 11.95 -12.21 -3.43
N ARG A 34 12.23 -13.06 -4.43
CA ARG A 34 13.04 -14.27 -4.24
C ARG A 34 14.53 -14.00 -4.26
N SER A 35 14.95 -12.91 -4.91
CA SER A 35 16.36 -12.57 -5.10
C SER A 35 16.77 -11.27 -4.41
N THR A 36 15.81 -10.40 -4.06
CA THR A 36 16.09 -9.11 -3.41
C THR A 36 16.09 -9.26 -1.88
N PRO A 37 17.13 -8.79 -1.17
CA PRO A 37 17.13 -8.75 0.29
C PRO A 37 15.96 -7.93 0.86
N PRO A 38 15.37 -8.32 2.00
CA PRO A 38 14.18 -7.64 2.56
C PRO A 38 14.35 -6.13 2.77
N ALA A 39 15.54 -5.67 3.15
CA ALA A 39 15.84 -4.25 3.35
C ALA A 39 15.85 -3.42 2.05
N GLN A 40 15.91 -4.07 0.90
CA GLN A 40 15.90 -3.46 -0.43
C GLN A 40 14.61 -3.80 -1.20
N LEU A 41 13.74 -4.64 -0.64
CA LEU A 41 12.49 -5.02 -1.26
C LEU A 41 11.59 -3.78 -1.35
N GLN A 42 11.10 -3.51 -2.56
CA GLN A 42 10.22 -2.39 -2.83
C GLN A 42 8.84 -2.92 -3.15
N THR A 43 7.87 -2.47 -2.36
CA THR A 43 6.48 -2.84 -2.54
C THR A 43 5.65 -1.58 -2.71
N ARG A 44 4.78 -1.58 -3.72
CA ARG A 44 3.76 -0.55 -3.89
C ARG A 44 2.45 -1.06 -3.31
N ILE A 45 1.88 -0.29 -2.40
CA ILE A 45 0.55 -0.54 -1.85
C ILE A 45 -0.47 0.16 -2.74
N CYS A 46 -1.45 -0.58 -3.24
CA CYS A 46 -2.47 -0.08 -4.16
C CYS A 46 -3.85 -0.12 -3.51
N MET A 47 -4.47 1.05 -3.38
CA MET A 47 -5.87 1.21 -2.98
C MET A 47 -6.73 1.61 -4.18
N PRO A 48 -7.66 0.76 -4.63
CA PRO A 48 -8.64 1.13 -5.65
C PRO A 48 -9.62 2.17 -5.09
N LEU A 49 -9.96 3.18 -5.90
CA LEU A 49 -10.86 4.28 -5.53
C LEU A 49 -12.08 4.31 -6.48
N LYS A 50 -13.19 4.87 -6.02
CA LYS A 50 -14.44 5.02 -6.80
C LYS A 50 -14.40 6.17 -7.79
#